data_AF-A0A1E4RM31-F1
#
_entry.id   AF-A0A1E4RM31-F1
#
_cell.length_a   1.000
_cell.length_b   1.000
_cell.length_c   1.000
_cell.angle_alpha   90.00
_cell.angle_beta   90.00
_cell.angle_gamma   90.00
#
_symmetry.space_group_name_H-M   'P 1'
#
loop_
_entity.id
_entity.type
_entity.pdbx_description
1 polymer ?
#
loop_
_entity_poly.entity_id
_entity_poly.type
_entity_poly.pdbx_seq_one_letter_code
_entity_poly.pdbx_strand_id
1 'polypeptide(L)'
;MSHNVDIDEADVAVLNQNLGKSKELFSALSQSLNNISKKSATASTKIKPVLRDVNKLNNNKQQIDKGLELLKDVSNYASKASQYESVLNNSIDLIGLKKFLDTLIKSQKLLKEMKVNIKNFTGILINFENSIDKSQGTLISYFKKSINKLNLLNNGSLKTNQDIYLIINYFYNRSNSEKQQINEVFVKALLKQISSLLLQHAAKCTPLKRSPGVPYERGSNGINLYIKETNQVIDTIVTLLNDMVSNLSNFDEILKDRLLQEILGGLVNEEMSKIVDNYGSLMSNLIDNDVLVLEVIERLNEFERKLNVNNLVISKFPKYRESYERLLNGGREIFKELIQFAETKINKVEKINERTIPEITVELISRERKISEFNKALNILIKGSKLGGWLDIKPNGVKFVNVYTSVVPITPESGIDETSSEFLLLSYFSDLIDCIMINIEIGIKNNNSNNSEMMKKSTQGFHLIKNMILIENIISRSNLLFTSLGSIGIERINKLKNRFLKLFLDDWNYASYIIIRDMTAITTTNAMNSNNSSGFSNKEREQIKELFKNFNESFEEAIKNYEKFSITDNSLRNYLKNEIKKLIINAYFKLYDKYGQSDFTKNKPKYVKYDKQQFENILNQKL
;
A
#
# COMPACT_ATOMS: atom_id res chain seq x y z
N MET A 1 -123.56 28.34 -118.73
CA MET A 1 -123.44 28.42 -117.26
C MET A 1 -121.96 28.44 -116.91
N SER A 2 -121.41 29.59 -116.54
CA SER A 2 -120.09 29.68 -115.91
C SER A 2 -120.31 29.85 -114.41
N HIS A 3 -120.05 28.80 -113.63
CA HIS A 3 -120.03 28.93 -112.17
C HIS A 3 -118.65 29.45 -111.74
N ASN A 4 -118.66 30.65 -111.16
CA ASN A 4 -117.57 31.21 -110.36
C ASN A 4 -117.42 30.34 -109.11
N VAL A 5 -116.19 29.88 -108.82
CA VAL A 5 -115.80 29.24 -107.55
C VAL A 5 -114.92 30.23 -106.78
N ASP A 6 -115.22 30.40 -105.50
CA ASP A 6 -114.65 31.35 -104.55
C ASP A 6 -113.16 31.10 -104.26
N ILE A 7 -112.35 32.15 -104.32
CA ILE A 7 -110.87 32.12 -104.25
C ILE A 7 -110.36 31.99 -102.80
N ASP A 8 -111.15 32.44 -101.82
CA ASP A 8 -110.74 32.48 -100.40
C ASP A 8 -110.67 31.09 -99.76
N GLU A 9 -111.47 30.13 -100.23
CA GLU A 9 -111.48 28.74 -99.71
C GLU A 9 -110.23 27.95 -100.18
N ALA A 10 -109.72 28.28 -101.36
CA ALA A 10 -108.50 27.67 -101.90
C ALA A 10 -107.25 28.13 -101.12
N ASP A 11 -107.15 29.41 -100.76
CA ASP A 11 -105.99 29.95 -100.04
C ASP A 11 -105.94 29.47 -98.58
N VAL A 12 -107.09 29.33 -97.91
CA VAL A 12 -107.17 28.73 -96.57
C VAL A 12 -106.77 27.25 -96.60
N ALA A 13 -107.13 26.51 -97.66
CA ALA A 13 -106.70 25.12 -97.84
C ALA A 13 -105.18 25.01 -98.04
N VAL A 14 -104.58 25.89 -98.83
CA VAL A 14 -103.12 25.92 -99.06
C VAL A 14 -102.36 26.31 -97.79
N LEU A 15 -102.86 27.28 -97.02
CA LEU A 15 -102.27 27.67 -95.73
C LEU A 15 -102.34 26.53 -94.70
N ASN A 16 -103.47 25.83 -94.60
CA ASN A 16 -103.58 24.64 -93.75
C ASN A 16 -102.63 23.51 -94.20
N GLN A 17 -102.44 23.34 -95.51
CA GLN A 17 -101.47 22.37 -96.04
C GLN A 17 -100.02 22.75 -95.69
N ASN A 18 -99.68 24.04 -95.77
CA ASN A 18 -98.36 24.54 -95.37
C ASN A 18 -98.14 24.47 -93.86
N LEU A 19 -99.18 24.68 -93.06
CA LEU A 19 -99.12 24.53 -91.60
C LEU A 19 -98.97 23.04 -91.21
N GLY A 20 -99.64 22.14 -91.94
CA GLY A 20 -99.45 20.69 -91.85
C GLY A 20 -98.01 20.26 -92.16
N LYS A 21 -97.44 20.76 -93.27
CA LYS A 21 -96.04 20.50 -93.64
C LYS A 21 -95.04 21.05 -92.62
N SER A 22 -95.26 22.25 -92.08
CA SER A 22 -94.42 22.80 -91.01
C SER A 22 -94.52 21.96 -89.74
N LYS A 23 -95.70 21.45 -89.39
CA LYS A 23 -95.89 20.57 -88.22
C LYS A 23 -95.18 19.22 -88.41
N GLU A 24 -95.18 18.67 -89.62
CA GLU A 24 -94.39 17.48 -89.97
C GLU A 24 -92.88 17.76 -89.88
N LEU A 25 -92.40 18.90 -90.38
CA LEU A 25 -91.00 19.29 -90.26
C LEU A 25 -90.57 19.50 -88.81
N PHE A 26 -91.38 20.16 -87.98
CA PHE A 26 -91.13 20.30 -86.54
C PHE A 26 -91.15 18.96 -85.81
N SER A 27 -92.06 18.06 -86.19
CA SER A 27 -92.09 16.69 -85.69
C SER A 27 -90.80 15.96 -86.06
N ALA A 28 -90.36 16.03 -87.32
CA ALA A 28 -89.13 15.41 -87.80
C ALA A 28 -87.87 16.00 -87.14
N LEU A 29 -87.81 17.32 -86.95
CA LEU A 29 -86.72 18.01 -86.24
C LEU A 29 -86.66 17.58 -84.78
N SER A 30 -87.81 17.55 -84.09
CA SER A 30 -87.92 17.08 -82.72
C SER A 30 -87.50 15.61 -82.60
N GLN A 31 -87.91 14.75 -83.55
CA GLN A 31 -87.51 13.35 -83.60
C GLN A 31 -86.00 13.18 -83.85
N SER A 32 -85.42 14.00 -84.72
CA SER A 32 -83.98 13.99 -85.01
C SER A 32 -83.16 14.47 -83.82
N LEU A 33 -83.57 15.56 -83.15
CA LEU A 33 -82.95 16.07 -81.93
C LEU A 33 -83.04 15.06 -80.78
N ASN A 34 -84.19 14.39 -80.64
CA ASN A 34 -84.38 13.36 -79.62
C ASN A 34 -83.52 12.12 -79.93
N ASN A 35 -83.36 11.76 -81.21
CA ASN A 35 -82.44 10.70 -81.63
C ASN A 35 -80.97 11.07 -81.40
N ILE A 36 -80.55 12.31 -81.69
CA ILE A 36 -79.18 12.78 -81.43
C ILE A 36 -78.92 12.84 -79.94
N SER A 37 -79.85 13.35 -79.14
CA SER A 37 -79.77 13.38 -77.68
C SER A 37 -79.66 11.97 -77.10
N LYS A 38 -80.51 11.03 -77.56
CA LYS A 38 -80.42 9.62 -77.16
C LYS A 38 -79.09 8.98 -77.58
N LYS A 39 -78.61 9.24 -78.79
CA LYS A 39 -77.30 8.74 -79.26
C LYS A 39 -76.13 9.34 -78.48
N SER A 40 -76.17 10.62 -78.15
CA SER A 40 -75.15 11.31 -77.35
C SER A 40 -75.16 10.84 -75.89
N ALA A 41 -76.34 10.68 -75.30
CA ALA A 41 -76.51 10.11 -73.96
C ALA A 41 -76.04 8.65 -73.89
N THR A 42 -76.38 7.82 -74.89
CA THR A 42 -75.88 6.43 -74.97
C THR A 42 -74.39 6.34 -75.27
N ALA A 43 -73.82 7.25 -76.07
CA ALA A 43 -72.38 7.35 -76.25
C ALA A 43 -71.68 7.75 -74.95
N SER A 44 -72.22 8.73 -74.22
CA SER A 44 -71.71 9.17 -72.92
C SER A 44 -71.76 8.06 -71.87
N THR A 45 -72.88 7.32 -71.76
CA THR A 45 -73.00 6.19 -70.83
C THR A 45 -72.12 5.00 -71.20
N LYS A 46 -71.80 4.80 -72.49
CA LYS A 46 -70.87 3.76 -72.94
C LYS A 46 -69.40 4.16 -72.86
N ILE A 47 -69.05 5.42 -73.11
CA ILE A 47 -67.66 5.90 -73.13
C ILE A 47 -67.15 6.19 -71.71
N LYS A 48 -68.00 6.69 -70.81
CA LYS A 48 -67.61 6.99 -69.41
C LYS A 48 -67.04 5.79 -68.64
N PRO A 49 -67.61 4.56 -68.70
CA PRO A 49 -66.99 3.38 -68.10
C PRO A 49 -65.69 2.98 -68.81
N VAL A 50 -65.58 3.12 -70.14
CA VAL A 50 -64.33 2.84 -70.88
C VAL A 50 -63.21 3.79 -70.45
N LEU A 51 -63.48 5.10 -70.31
CA LEU A 51 -62.51 6.07 -69.79
C LEU A 51 -62.11 5.77 -68.35
N ARG A 52 -63.07 5.31 -67.52
CA ARG A 52 -62.79 4.88 -66.15
C ARG A 52 -61.88 3.65 -66.12
N ASP A 53 -62.13 2.66 -66.98
CA ASP A 53 -61.30 1.47 -67.10
C ASP A 53 -59.92 1.79 -67.67
N VAL A 54 -59.82 2.68 -68.67
CA VAL A 54 -58.54 3.17 -69.20
C VAL A 54 -57.74 3.92 -68.14
N ASN A 55 -58.38 4.78 -67.34
CA ASN A 55 -57.70 5.47 -66.23
C ASN A 55 -57.28 4.49 -65.12
N LYS A 56 -58.10 3.47 -64.84
CA LYS A 56 -57.74 2.40 -63.92
C LYS A 56 -56.56 1.58 -64.46
N LEU A 57 -56.53 1.30 -65.75
CA LEU A 57 -55.43 0.61 -66.43
C LEU A 57 -54.15 1.46 -66.42
N ASN A 58 -54.27 2.77 -66.63
CA ASN A 58 -53.15 3.69 -66.61
C ASN A 58 -52.57 3.85 -65.19
N ASN A 59 -53.44 3.91 -64.17
CA ASN A 59 -53.02 3.86 -62.77
C ASN A 59 -52.35 2.53 -62.42
N ASN A 60 -52.89 1.40 -62.89
CA ASN A 60 -52.27 0.09 -62.72
C ASN A 60 -50.92 0.02 -63.42
N LYS A 61 -50.80 0.57 -64.64
CA LYS A 61 -49.53 0.67 -65.37
C LYS A 61 -48.50 1.50 -64.59
N GLN A 62 -48.89 2.68 -64.09
CA GLN A 62 -48.01 3.50 -63.25
C GLN A 62 -47.59 2.79 -61.95
N GLN A 63 -48.47 1.99 -61.35
CA GLN A 63 -48.13 1.19 -60.17
C GLN A 63 -47.19 0.03 -60.51
N ILE A 64 -47.37 -0.62 -61.66
CA ILE A 64 -46.47 -1.66 -62.16
C ILE A 64 -45.09 -1.06 -62.48
N ASP A 65 -45.04 0.10 -63.15
CA ASP A 65 -43.79 0.79 -63.48
C ASP A 65 -43.03 1.19 -62.19
N LYS A 66 -43.73 1.73 -61.18
CA LYS A 66 -43.15 2.00 -59.85
C LYS A 66 -42.70 0.73 -59.13
N GLY A 67 -43.45 -0.36 -59.25
CA GLY A 67 -43.09 -1.66 -58.68
C GLY A 67 -41.85 -2.27 -59.34
N LEU A 68 -41.72 -2.13 -60.65
CA LEU A 68 -40.54 -2.55 -61.42
C LEU A 68 -39.31 -1.72 -61.07
N GLU A 69 -39.47 -0.42 -60.84
CA GLU A 69 -38.40 0.47 -60.38
C GLU A 69 -37.93 0.08 -58.97
N LEU A 70 -38.86 -0.15 -58.03
CA LEU A 70 -38.54 -0.66 -56.70
C LEU A 70 -37.84 -2.04 -56.74
N LEU A 71 -38.24 -2.94 -57.63
CA LEU A 71 -37.59 -4.25 -57.80
C LEU A 71 -36.16 -4.10 -58.35
N LYS A 72 -35.95 -3.18 -59.28
CA LYS A 72 -34.63 -2.86 -59.82
C LYS A 72 -33.72 -2.29 -58.72
N ASP A 73 -34.26 -1.41 -57.88
CA ASP A 73 -33.55 -0.89 -56.72
C ASP A 73 -33.22 -2.01 -55.73
N VAL A 74 -34.19 -2.87 -55.38
CA VAL A 74 -33.97 -4.05 -54.51
C VAL A 74 -32.83 -4.93 -55.04
N SER A 75 -32.81 -5.20 -56.35
CA SER A 75 -31.74 -5.99 -56.98
C SER A 75 -30.37 -5.30 -56.87
N ASN A 76 -30.31 -3.99 -57.14
CA ASN A 76 -29.08 -3.20 -57.00
C ASN A 76 -28.57 -3.17 -55.56
N TYR A 77 -29.47 -2.96 -54.60
CA TYR A 77 -29.18 -2.93 -53.18
C TYR A 77 -28.72 -4.32 -52.67
N ALA A 78 -29.37 -5.40 -53.10
CA ALA A 78 -28.98 -6.78 -52.77
C ALA A 78 -27.61 -7.15 -53.37
N SER A 79 -27.32 -6.71 -54.60
CA SER A 79 -26.01 -6.91 -55.25
C SER A 79 -24.89 -6.20 -54.47
N LYS A 80 -25.09 -4.92 -54.11
CA LYS A 80 -24.14 -4.17 -53.28
C LYS A 80 -23.97 -4.75 -51.87
N ALA A 81 -25.06 -5.21 -51.25
CA ALA A 81 -24.99 -5.92 -49.97
C ALA A 81 -24.14 -7.18 -50.10
N SER A 82 -24.38 -8.02 -51.12
CA SER A 82 -23.61 -9.26 -51.34
C SER A 82 -22.12 -8.97 -51.57
N GLN A 83 -21.78 -7.89 -52.28
CA GLN A 83 -20.39 -7.45 -52.44
C GLN A 83 -19.76 -7.08 -51.09
N TYR A 84 -20.45 -6.29 -50.27
CA TYR A 84 -19.95 -5.94 -48.94
C TYR A 84 -19.89 -7.14 -48.00
N GLU A 85 -20.86 -8.05 -48.03
CA GLU A 85 -20.85 -9.30 -47.25
C GLU A 85 -19.66 -10.19 -47.65
N SER A 86 -19.34 -10.30 -48.94
CA SER A 86 -18.19 -11.09 -49.40
C SER A 86 -16.86 -10.57 -48.83
N VAL A 87 -16.74 -9.25 -48.67
CA VAL A 87 -15.57 -8.62 -48.06
C VAL A 87 -15.61 -8.79 -46.53
N LEU A 88 -16.76 -8.59 -45.89
CA LEU A 88 -16.91 -8.66 -44.43
C LEU A 88 -16.80 -10.09 -43.87
N ASN A 89 -17.05 -11.12 -44.68
CA ASN A 89 -16.91 -12.52 -44.29
C ASN A 89 -15.45 -13.03 -44.34
N ASN A 90 -14.56 -12.31 -45.04
CA ASN A 90 -13.13 -12.65 -45.06
C ASN A 90 -12.44 -12.21 -43.76
N SER A 91 -11.30 -12.83 -43.42
CA SER A 91 -10.57 -12.49 -42.20
C SER A 91 -9.92 -11.10 -42.28
N ILE A 92 -9.93 -10.37 -41.16
CA ILE A 92 -9.39 -9.01 -41.05
C ILE A 92 -7.87 -8.98 -41.38
N ASP A 93 -7.15 -10.06 -41.07
CA ASP A 93 -5.72 -10.24 -41.37
C ASP A 93 -5.42 -10.24 -42.88
N LEU A 94 -6.35 -10.70 -43.73
CA LEU A 94 -6.16 -10.79 -45.19
C LEU A 94 -6.61 -9.51 -45.93
N ILE A 95 -7.62 -8.81 -45.40
CA ILE A 95 -8.22 -7.62 -46.05
C ILE A 95 -7.45 -6.34 -45.68
N GLY A 96 -6.93 -6.30 -44.45
CA GLY A 96 -6.38 -5.10 -43.83
C GLY A 96 -7.46 -4.27 -43.11
N LEU A 97 -7.14 -3.85 -41.88
CA LEU A 97 -8.08 -3.19 -40.95
C LEU A 97 -8.77 -1.96 -41.55
N LYS A 98 -8.03 -1.08 -42.25
CA LYS A 98 -8.59 0.15 -42.84
C LYS A 98 -9.68 -0.16 -43.87
N LYS A 99 -9.40 -1.08 -44.80
CA LYS A 99 -10.37 -1.51 -45.84
C LYS A 99 -11.59 -2.19 -45.22
N PHE A 100 -11.38 -3.00 -44.19
CA PHE A 100 -12.47 -3.63 -43.43
C PHE A 100 -13.37 -2.58 -42.77
N LEU A 101 -12.79 -1.62 -42.03
CA LEU A 101 -13.53 -0.53 -41.38
C LEU A 101 -14.28 0.33 -42.40
N ASP A 102 -13.66 0.71 -43.52
CA ASP A 102 -14.30 1.48 -44.58
C ASP A 102 -15.51 0.75 -45.18
N THR A 103 -15.37 -0.56 -45.40
CA THR A 103 -16.44 -1.40 -45.94
C THR A 103 -17.60 -1.53 -44.94
N LEU A 104 -17.28 -1.60 -43.66
CA LEU A 104 -18.24 -1.68 -42.57
C LEU A 104 -18.99 -0.34 -42.35
N ILE A 105 -18.32 0.79 -42.54
CA ILE A 105 -18.97 2.12 -42.56
C ILE A 105 -19.90 2.24 -43.77
N LYS A 106 -19.45 1.79 -44.95
CA LYS A 106 -20.24 1.81 -46.19
C LYS A 106 -21.46 0.88 -46.11
N SER A 107 -21.30 -0.32 -45.56
CA SER A 107 -22.39 -1.29 -45.39
C SER A 107 -23.48 -0.74 -44.47
N GLN A 108 -23.11 -0.03 -43.42
CA GLN A 108 -24.08 0.57 -42.52
C GLN A 108 -24.79 1.80 -43.08
N LYS A 109 -24.10 2.64 -43.87
CA LYS A 109 -24.78 3.71 -44.63
C LYS A 109 -25.80 3.11 -45.59
N LEU A 110 -25.42 2.05 -46.31
CA LEU A 110 -26.30 1.33 -47.22
C LEU A 110 -27.49 0.68 -46.49
N LEU A 111 -27.29 0.16 -45.27
CA LEU A 111 -28.38 -0.36 -44.45
C LEU A 111 -29.36 0.74 -44.02
N LYS A 112 -28.89 1.95 -43.71
CA LYS A 112 -29.77 3.10 -43.44
C LYS A 112 -30.60 3.48 -44.67
N GLU A 113 -29.98 3.50 -45.85
CA GLU A 113 -30.68 3.77 -47.12
C GLU A 113 -31.71 2.68 -47.44
N MET A 114 -31.37 1.40 -47.26
CA MET A 114 -32.29 0.29 -47.46
C MET A 114 -33.48 0.33 -46.50
N LYS A 115 -33.28 0.73 -45.23
CA LYS A 115 -34.38 0.88 -44.25
C LYS A 115 -35.39 1.97 -44.64
N VAL A 116 -34.99 2.94 -45.45
CA VAL A 116 -35.88 4.00 -45.99
C VAL A 116 -36.54 3.54 -47.29
N ASN A 117 -35.76 2.98 -48.23
CA ASN A 117 -36.22 2.72 -49.59
C ASN A 117 -36.89 1.35 -49.76
N ILE A 118 -36.55 0.35 -48.93
CA ILE A 118 -36.96 -1.05 -49.09
C ILE A 118 -37.53 -1.62 -47.79
N LYS A 119 -38.42 -0.87 -47.14
CA LYS A 119 -39.00 -1.24 -45.84
C LYS A 119 -39.78 -2.57 -45.86
N ASN A 120 -40.35 -2.92 -47.01
CA ASN A 120 -41.23 -4.09 -47.17
C ASN A 120 -40.45 -5.41 -47.35
N PHE A 121 -39.15 -5.38 -47.68
CA PHE A 121 -38.34 -6.58 -47.90
C PHE A 121 -37.52 -6.91 -46.65
N THR A 122 -38.24 -7.28 -45.59
CA THR A 122 -37.68 -7.52 -44.26
C THR A 122 -36.60 -8.61 -44.25
N GLY A 123 -36.72 -9.65 -45.07
CA GLY A 123 -35.74 -10.75 -45.11
C GLY A 123 -34.33 -10.33 -45.52
N ILE A 124 -34.21 -9.47 -46.56
CA ILE A 124 -32.91 -8.96 -47.02
C ILE A 124 -32.31 -7.99 -45.99
N LEU A 125 -33.16 -7.13 -45.42
CA LEU A 125 -32.77 -6.21 -44.34
C LEU A 125 -32.21 -6.96 -43.13
N ILE A 126 -32.92 -7.99 -42.66
CA ILE A 126 -32.52 -8.78 -41.49
C ILE A 126 -31.23 -9.55 -41.77
N ASN A 127 -31.08 -10.16 -42.96
CA ASN A 127 -29.86 -10.88 -43.28
C ASN A 127 -28.63 -9.96 -43.35
N PHE A 128 -28.79 -8.79 -43.97
CA PHE A 128 -27.71 -7.81 -44.08
C PHE A 128 -27.37 -7.18 -42.72
N GLU A 129 -28.38 -6.91 -41.89
CA GLU A 129 -28.20 -6.47 -40.49
C GLU A 129 -27.43 -7.51 -39.68
N ASN A 130 -27.83 -8.78 -39.74
CA ASN A 130 -27.13 -9.88 -39.10
C ASN A 130 -25.68 -10.03 -39.60
N SER A 131 -25.43 -9.81 -40.89
CA SER A 131 -24.07 -9.85 -41.45
C SER A 131 -23.21 -8.71 -40.92
N ILE A 132 -23.78 -7.51 -40.76
CA ILE A 132 -23.09 -6.37 -40.15
C ILE A 132 -22.80 -6.68 -38.68
N ASP A 133 -23.75 -7.20 -37.93
CA ASP A 133 -23.57 -7.54 -36.51
C ASP A 133 -22.49 -8.62 -36.32
N LYS A 134 -22.49 -9.66 -37.17
CA LYS A 134 -21.42 -10.66 -37.21
C LYS A 134 -20.06 -10.02 -37.47
N SER A 135 -19.98 -9.11 -38.45
CA SER A 135 -18.73 -8.42 -38.78
C SER A 135 -18.23 -7.52 -37.63
N GLN A 136 -19.14 -6.85 -36.90
CA GLN A 136 -18.78 -6.12 -35.68
C GLN A 136 -18.27 -7.06 -34.58
N GLY A 137 -18.90 -8.23 -34.41
CA GLY A 137 -18.42 -9.29 -33.52
C GLY A 137 -17.01 -9.76 -33.88
N THR A 138 -16.70 -9.92 -35.17
CA THR A 138 -15.34 -10.26 -35.63
C THR A 138 -14.34 -9.15 -35.34
N LEU A 139 -14.73 -7.87 -35.48
CA LEU A 139 -13.89 -6.72 -35.13
C LEU A 139 -13.57 -6.69 -33.63
N ILE A 140 -14.56 -6.93 -32.77
CA ILE A 140 -14.37 -7.03 -31.31
C ILE A 140 -13.47 -8.21 -30.95
N SER A 141 -13.61 -9.35 -31.64
CA SER A 141 -12.74 -10.52 -31.46
C SER A 141 -11.29 -10.22 -31.87
N TYR A 142 -11.10 -9.54 -32.99
CA TYR A 142 -9.79 -9.09 -33.45
C TYR A 142 -9.17 -8.09 -32.45
N PHE A 143 -9.95 -7.13 -31.96
CA PHE A 143 -9.53 -6.18 -30.94
C PHE A 143 -9.04 -6.88 -29.66
N LYS A 144 -9.79 -7.88 -29.16
CA LYS A 144 -9.36 -8.70 -28.01
C LYS A 144 -8.05 -9.44 -28.27
N LYS A 145 -7.87 -10.00 -29.48
CA LYS A 145 -6.61 -10.67 -29.88
C LYS A 145 -5.44 -9.69 -29.94
N SER A 146 -5.65 -8.48 -30.46
CA SER A 146 -4.61 -7.45 -30.52
C SER A 146 -4.19 -6.97 -29.13
N ILE A 147 -5.14 -6.83 -28.20
CA ILE A 147 -4.82 -6.51 -26.79
C ILE A 147 -4.00 -7.62 -26.15
N ASN A 148 -4.38 -8.89 -26.31
CA ASN A 148 -3.64 -10.01 -25.72
C ASN A 148 -2.19 -10.17 -26.25
N LYS A 149 -1.87 -9.55 -27.38
CA LYS A 149 -0.51 -9.51 -27.95
C LYS A 149 0.34 -8.36 -27.39
N LEU A 150 -0.21 -7.47 -26.56
CA LEU A 150 0.52 -6.35 -25.98
C LEU A 150 1.58 -6.85 -24.99
N ASN A 151 2.84 -6.47 -25.17
CA ASN A 151 3.88 -6.77 -24.18
C ASN A 151 3.78 -5.77 -23.02
N LEU A 152 3.06 -6.14 -21.95
CA LEU A 152 2.87 -5.28 -20.77
C LEU A 152 4.12 -5.09 -19.90
N LEU A 153 5.13 -5.96 -20.05
CA LEU A 153 6.33 -6.04 -19.20
C LEU A 153 7.56 -5.31 -19.75
N ASN A 154 7.62 -5.12 -21.08
CA ASN A 154 8.68 -4.34 -21.70
C ASN A 154 8.04 -3.07 -22.25
N ASN A 155 8.54 -1.90 -21.85
CA ASN A 155 8.28 -0.59 -22.47
C ASN A 155 8.70 -0.52 -23.97
N GLY A 156 8.88 -1.67 -24.62
CA GLY A 156 9.30 -1.87 -25.99
C GLY A 156 8.16 -1.60 -26.96
N SER A 157 8.06 -0.33 -27.34
CA SER A 157 7.43 0.21 -28.54
C SER A 157 5.93 -0.07 -28.72
N LEU A 158 5.11 0.91 -28.36
CA LEU A 158 3.74 1.11 -28.84
C LEU A 158 3.63 1.34 -30.38
N LYS A 159 4.71 1.13 -31.15
CA LYS A 159 4.75 1.32 -32.61
C LYS A 159 3.88 0.32 -33.39
N THR A 160 3.43 -0.77 -32.76
CA THR A 160 2.52 -1.77 -33.36
C THR A 160 1.02 -1.49 -33.15
N ASN A 161 0.63 -0.39 -32.48
CA ASN A 161 -0.74 -0.24 -31.96
C ASN A 161 -1.68 0.66 -32.79
N GLN A 162 -1.33 1.03 -34.02
CA GLN A 162 -2.25 1.77 -34.91
C GLN A 162 -3.62 1.09 -35.02
N ASP A 163 -3.66 -0.24 -35.03
CA ASP A 163 -4.89 -1.00 -35.14
C ASP A 163 -5.83 -0.80 -33.95
N ILE A 164 -5.29 -0.73 -32.72
CA ILE A 164 -6.07 -0.50 -31.50
C ILE A 164 -6.66 0.91 -31.52
N TYR A 165 -5.86 1.92 -31.86
CA TYR A 165 -6.33 3.30 -31.99
C TYR A 165 -7.42 3.45 -33.06
N LEU A 166 -7.25 2.79 -34.22
CA LEU A 166 -8.22 2.85 -35.31
C LEU A 166 -9.56 2.21 -34.92
N ILE A 167 -9.54 1.08 -34.22
CA ILE A 167 -10.76 0.41 -33.74
C ILE A 167 -11.47 1.27 -32.68
N ILE A 168 -10.72 1.83 -31.72
CA ILE A 168 -11.31 2.65 -30.67
C ILE A 168 -11.88 3.94 -31.27
N ASN A 169 -11.17 4.60 -32.18
CA ASN A 169 -11.69 5.78 -32.89
C ASN A 169 -12.98 5.46 -33.66
N TYR A 170 -13.05 4.30 -34.31
CA TYR A 170 -14.25 3.86 -35.01
C TYR A 170 -15.47 3.76 -34.07
N PHE A 171 -15.33 3.16 -32.88
CA PHE A 171 -16.43 3.07 -31.91
C PHE A 171 -16.72 4.42 -31.21
N TYR A 172 -15.71 5.26 -31.01
CA TYR A 172 -15.83 6.58 -30.37
C TYR A 172 -16.53 7.63 -31.24
N ASN A 173 -16.58 7.44 -32.56
CA ASN A 173 -17.32 8.31 -33.48
C ASN A 173 -18.80 7.92 -33.62
N ARG A 174 -19.29 6.95 -32.81
CA ARG A 174 -20.66 6.44 -32.88
C ARG A 174 -21.46 6.71 -31.60
N SER A 175 -22.42 5.84 -31.30
CA SER A 175 -23.33 5.96 -30.17
C SER A 175 -22.62 5.79 -28.83
N ASN A 176 -23.17 6.40 -27.77
CA ASN A 176 -22.61 6.25 -26.41
C ASN A 176 -22.66 4.80 -25.89
N SER A 177 -23.60 3.98 -26.36
CA SER A 177 -23.69 2.55 -26.02
C SER A 177 -22.50 1.76 -26.57
N GLU A 178 -22.16 1.97 -27.86
CA GLU A 178 -21.00 1.34 -28.49
C GLU A 178 -19.68 1.78 -27.85
N LYS A 179 -19.58 3.05 -27.40
CA LYS A 179 -18.43 3.55 -26.61
C LYS A 179 -18.25 2.81 -25.28
N GLN A 180 -19.34 2.56 -24.57
CA GLN A 180 -19.28 1.81 -23.31
C GLN A 180 -18.91 0.34 -23.56
N GLN A 181 -19.47 -0.28 -24.60
CA GLN A 181 -19.19 -1.66 -24.95
C GLN A 181 -17.71 -1.90 -25.29
N ILE A 182 -17.08 -1.02 -26.10
CA ILE A 182 -15.66 -1.17 -26.43
C ILE A 182 -14.75 -0.94 -25.22
N ASN A 183 -15.13 0.00 -24.35
CA ASN A 183 -14.42 0.27 -23.09
C ASN A 183 -14.47 -0.93 -22.15
N GLU A 184 -15.64 -1.53 -21.96
CA GLU A 184 -15.76 -2.76 -21.17
C GLU A 184 -14.93 -3.91 -21.75
N VAL A 185 -14.95 -4.08 -23.08
CA VAL A 185 -14.14 -5.11 -23.75
C VAL A 185 -12.66 -4.85 -23.53
N PHE A 186 -12.22 -3.59 -23.64
CA PHE A 186 -10.84 -3.18 -23.43
C PHE A 186 -10.38 -3.50 -21.98
N VAL A 187 -11.16 -3.08 -20.99
CA VAL A 187 -10.89 -3.35 -19.56
C VAL A 187 -10.84 -4.85 -19.30
N LYS A 188 -11.83 -5.62 -19.74
CA LYS A 188 -11.89 -7.07 -19.53
C LYS A 188 -10.73 -7.81 -20.19
N ALA A 189 -10.34 -7.42 -21.40
CA ALA A 189 -9.21 -8.04 -22.12
C ALA A 189 -7.87 -7.76 -21.42
N LEU A 190 -7.62 -6.50 -21.04
CA LEU A 190 -6.43 -6.12 -20.30
C LEU A 190 -6.34 -6.83 -18.94
N LEU A 191 -7.43 -6.84 -18.17
CA LEU A 191 -7.47 -7.52 -16.87
C LEU A 191 -7.15 -9.01 -16.99
N LYS A 192 -7.69 -9.69 -18.02
CA LYS A 192 -7.39 -11.11 -18.26
C LYS A 192 -5.92 -11.34 -18.59
N GLN A 193 -5.30 -10.42 -19.33
CA GLN A 193 -3.90 -10.52 -19.66
C GLN A 193 -3.02 -10.28 -18.42
N ILE A 194 -3.32 -9.22 -17.67
CA ILE A 194 -2.62 -8.86 -16.43
C ILE A 194 -2.70 -10.00 -15.43
N SER A 195 -3.89 -10.57 -15.20
CA SER A 195 -4.07 -11.67 -14.27
C SER A 195 -3.26 -12.90 -14.70
N SER A 196 -3.20 -13.22 -16.00
CA SER A 196 -2.37 -14.33 -16.48
C SER A 196 -0.86 -14.14 -16.24
N LEU A 197 -0.36 -12.91 -16.35
CA LEU A 197 1.05 -12.57 -16.12
C LEU A 197 1.40 -12.56 -14.62
N LEU A 198 0.49 -12.00 -13.81
CA LEU A 198 0.68 -11.86 -12.38
C LEU A 198 0.45 -13.18 -11.63
N LEU A 199 -0.37 -14.10 -12.14
CA LEU A 199 -0.63 -15.40 -11.49
C LEU A 199 0.64 -16.24 -11.32
N GLN A 200 1.57 -16.20 -12.27
CA GLN A 200 2.87 -16.88 -12.18
C GLN A 200 3.74 -16.36 -11.02
N HIS A 201 3.59 -15.08 -10.70
CA HIS A 201 4.34 -14.39 -9.65
C HIS A 201 3.60 -14.42 -8.31
N ALA A 202 2.26 -14.39 -8.33
CA ALA A 202 1.39 -14.50 -7.17
C ALA A 202 1.54 -15.85 -6.46
N ALA A 203 1.77 -16.95 -7.21
CA ALA A 203 2.04 -18.27 -6.63
C ALA A 203 3.31 -18.29 -5.74
N LYS A 204 4.26 -17.39 -5.99
CA LYS A 204 5.49 -17.25 -5.18
C LYS A 204 5.31 -16.32 -3.97
N CYS A 205 4.14 -15.69 -3.84
CA CYS A 205 3.77 -14.80 -2.72
C CYS A 205 3.07 -15.54 -1.58
N THR A 206 3.05 -16.87 -1.57
CA THR A 206 2.57 -17.63 -0.43
C THR A 206 3.66 -17.76 0.62
N PRO A 207 3.39 -17.47 1.90
CA PRO A 207 4.37 -17.73 2.94
C PRO A 207 4.65 -19.23 3.05
N LEU A 208 5.90 -19.60 2.82
CA LEU A 208 6.36 -20.98 2.95
C LEU A 208 6.42 -21.36 4.44
N LYS A 209 5.81 -22.49 4.83
CA LYS A 209 6.02 -23.06 6.17
C LYS A 209 7.48 -23.47 6.31
N ARG A 210 8.22 -22.82 7.20
CA ARG A 210 9.63 -23.11 7.45
C ARG A 210 9.81 -24.17 8.53
N SER A 211 10.92 -24.90 8.45
CA SER A 211 11.38 -25.73 9.56
C SER A 211 11.65 -24.86 10.80
N PRO A 212 11.30 -25.34 12.00
CA PRO A 212 11.50 -24.58 13.23
C PRO A 212 12.98 -24.23 13.41
N GLY A 213 13.28 -22.94 13.63
CA GLY A 213 14.63 -22.45 13.92
C GLY A 213 15.40 -21.82 12.74
N VAL A 214 14.86 -21.81 11.51
CA VAL A 214 15.47 -21.07 10.38
C VAL A 214 14.79 -19.70 10.24
N PRO A 215 15.47 -18.59 10.61
CA PRO A 215 14.87 -17.26 10.53
C PRO A 215 14.66 -16.82 9.08
N TYR A 216 13.69 -15.92 8.87
CA TYR A 216 13.45 -15.31 7.57
C TYR A 216 14.68 -14.49 7.11
N GLU A 217 15.16 -14.74 5.90
CA GLU A 217 16.14 -13.89 5.23
C GLU A 217 15.46 -12.87 4.33
N ARG A 218 15.89 -11.60 4.43
CA ARG A 218 15.37 -10.47 3.66
C ARG A 218 15.40 -10.75 2.16
N GLY A 219 14.29 -10.47 1.49
CA GLY A 219 14.17 -10.62 0.03
C GLY A 219 13.90 -12.05 -0.44
N SER A 220 13.78 -13.03 0.46
CA SER A 220 13.48 -14.42 0.09
C SER A 220 12.03 -14.63 -0.36
N ASN A 221 11.13 -13.68 -0.12
CA ASN A 221 9.73 -13.77 -0.54
C ASN A 221 9.50 -13.17 -1.96
N GLY A 222 8.64 -13.83 -2.74
CA GLY A 222 8.21 -13.40 -4.07
C GLY A 222 7.45 -12.07 -4.12
N ILE A 223 7.02 -11.50 -2.98
CA ILE A 223 6.30 -10.23 -2.89
C ILE A 223 7.08 -9.06 -3.49
N ASN A 224 8.41 -9.04 -3.36
CA ASN A 224 9.24 -7.98 -3.95
C ASN A 224 9.14 -7.97 -5.47
N LEU A 225 9.27 -9.15 -6.08
CA LEU A 225 9.15 -9.32 -7.52
C LEU A 225 7.72 -8.98 -7.95
N TYR A 226 6.73 -9.53 -7.26
CA TYR A 226 5.33 -9.30 -7.58
C TYR A 226 4.95 -7.81 -7.56
N ILE A 227 5.34 -7.06 -6.53
CA ILE A 227 5.05 -5.62 -6.45
C ILE A 227 5.85 -4.85 -7.50
N LYS A 228 7.10 -5.23 -7.79
CA LYS A 228 7.90 -4.62 -8.86
C LYS A 228 7.24 -4.80 -10.23
N GLU A 229 6.83 -6.01 -10.58
CA GLU A 229 6.15 -6.31 -11.85
C GLU A 229 4.79 -5.62 -11.92
N THR A 230 4.02 -5.62 -10.83
CA THR A 230 2.75 -4.88 -10.74
C THR A 230 2.97 -3.39 -10.99
N ASN A 231 4.00 -2.80 -10.38
CA ASN A 231 4.36 -1.41 -10.58
C ASN A 231 4.75 -1.10 -12.02
N GLN A 232 5.45 -2.00 -12.71
CA GLN A 232 5.78 -1.83 -14.13
C GLN A 232 4.54 -1.91 -15.02
N VAL A 233 3.65 -2.88 -14.76
CA VAL A 233 2.37 -3.00 -15.47
C VAL A 233 1.53 -1.73 -15.32
N ILE A 234 1.48 -1.14 -14.12
CA ILE A 234 0.79 0.13 -13.88
C ILE A 234 1.40 1.26 -14.73
N ASP A 235 2.73 1.38 -14.79
CA ASP A 235 3.38 2.40 -15.62
C ASP A 235 3.07 2.20 -17.10
N THR A 236 3.09 0.96 -17.59
CA THR A 236 2.72 0.61 -18.97
C THR A 236 1.26 0.97 -19.27
N ILE A 237 0.34 0.75 -18.33
CA ILE A 237 -1.08 1.12 -18.51
C ILE A 237 -1.24 2.64 -18.53
N VAL A 238 -0.57 3.36 -17.63
CA VAL A 238 -0.64 4.83 -17.58
C VAL A 238 -0.08 5.43 -18.87
N THR A 239 1.06 4.94 -19.37
CA THR A 239 1.63 5.38 -20.66
C THR A 239 0.71 5.07 -21.84
N LEU A 240 0.14 3.85 -21.91
CA LEU A 240 -0.85 3.48 -22.93
C LEU A 240 -2.05 4.43 -22.93
N LEU A 241 -2.61 4.75 -21.76
CA LEU A 241 -3.76 5.64 -21.65
C LEU A 241 -3.39 7.10 -21.96
N ASN A 242 -2.18 7.55 -21.63
CA ASN A 242 -1.68 8.87 -22.03
C ASN A 242 -1.54 8.98 -23.56
N ASP A 243 -1.00 7.95 -24.20
CA ASP A 243 -0.90 7.90 -25.66
C ASP A 243 -2.28 7.91 -26.32
N MET A 244 -3.28 7.28 -25.70
CA MET A 244 -4.69 7.33 -26.15
C MET A 244 -5.27 8.73 -26.09
N VAL A 245 -5.04 9.48 -25.01
CA VAL A 245 -5.45 10.90 -24.90
C VAL A 245 -4.79 11.75 -26.00
N SER A 246 -3.51 11.52 -26.28
CA SER A 246 -2.80 12.31 -27.30
C SER A 246 -3.25 12.04 -28.74
N ASN A 247 -3.72 10.83 -29.03
CA ASN A 247 -4.02 10.38 -30.40
C ASN A 247 -5.52 10.36 -30.75
N LEU A 248 -6.43 10.46 -29.77
CA LEU A 248 -7.88 10.35 -29.98
C LEU A 248 -8.58 11.65 -29.55
N SER A 249 -9.22 12.33 -30.51
CA SER A 249 -9.89 13.63 -30.28
C SER A 249 -11.09 13.58 -29.34
N ASN A 250 -11.71 12.41 -29.16
CA ASN A 250 -12.90 12.21 -28.30
C ASN A 250 -12.55 11.46 -27.00
N PHE A 251 -11.27 11.35 -26.64
CA PHE A 251 -10.79 10.63 -25.46
C PHE A 251 -10.23 11.63 -24.44
N ASP A 252 -11.10 12.10 -23.55
CA ASP A 252 -10.75 13.11 -22.56
C ASP A 252 -10.04 12.52 -21.33
N GLU A 253 -9.34 13.37 -20.57
CA GLU A 253 -8.68 13.01 -19.30
C GLU A 253 -9.64 12.35 -18.29
N ILE A 254 -10.91 12.77 -18.27
CA ILE A 254 -11.93 12.19 -17.38
C ILE A 254 -12.19 10.70 -17.72
N LEU A 255 -12.20 10.36 -19.02
CA LEU A 255 -12.40 8.98 -19.46
C LEU A 255 -11.17 8.12 -19.17
N LYS A 256 -9.97 8.68 -19.34
CA LYS A 256 -8.72 8.06 -18.91
C LYS A 256 -8.78 7.70 -17.43
N ASP A 257 -9.15 8.65 -16.57
CA ASP A 257 -9.18 8.43 -15.12
C ASP A 257 -10.21 7.38 -14.71
N ARG A 258 -11.38 7.34 -15.38
CA ARG A 258 -12.40 6.31 -15.15
C ARG A 258 -11.90 4.92 -15.55
N LEU A 259 -11.31 4.80 -16.75
CA LEU A 259 -10.79 3.52 -17.24
C LEU A 259 -9.62 3.01 -16.39
N LEU A 260 -8.72 3.91 -15.99
CA LEU A 260 -7.62 3.59 -15.09
C LEU A 260 -8.15 3.08 -13.74
N GLN A 261 -9.19 3.71 -13.18
CA GLN A 261 -9.82 3.25 -11.95
C GLN A 261 -10.51 1.88 -12.10
N GLU A 262 -11.17 1.60 -13.21
CA GLU A 262 -11.79 0.28 -13.46
C GLU A 262 -10.75 -0.84 -13.61
N ILE A 263 -9.68 -0.59 -14.38
CA ILE A 263 -8.58 -1.56 -14.58
C ILE A 263 -7.85 -1.81 -13.25
N LEU A 264 -7.50 -0.75 -12.53
CA LEU A 264 -6.83 -0.90 -11.24
C LEU A 264 -7.78 -1.43 -10.16
N GLY A 265 -9.08 -1.17 -10.27
CA GLY A 265 -10.10 -1.79 -9.42
C GLY A 265 -10.06 -3.30 -9.54
N GLY A 266 -10.06 -3.83 -10.76
CA GLY A 266 -9.93 -5.28 -10.99
C GLY A 266 -8.60 -5.86 -10.49
N LEU A 267 -7.48 -5.17 -10.72
CA LEU A 267 -6.16 -5.63 -10.30
C LEU A 267 -5.97 -5.57 -8.76
N VAL A 268 -6.24 -4.42 -8.16
CA VAL A 268 -5.95 -4.14 -6.75
C VAL A 268 -7.02 -4.74 -5.84
N ASN A 269 -8.32 -4.58 -6.13
CA ASN A 269 -9.35 -5.11 -5.24
C ASN A 269 -9.53 -6.63 -5.35
N GLU A 270 -9.24 -7.27 -6.49
CA GLU A 270 -9.47 -8.71 -6.63
C GLU A 270 -8.19 -9.54 -6.53
N GLU A 271 -7.05 -9.09 -7.08
CA GLU A 271 -5.82 -9.90 -7.08
C GLU A 271 -4.89 -9.53 -5.92
N MET A 272 -4.61 -8.24 -5.69
CA MET A 272 -3.76 -7.83 -4.57
C MET A 272 -4.38 -8.15 -3.21
N SER A 273 -5.69 -7.95 -3.05
CA SER A 273 -6.40 -8.22 -1.79
C SER A 273 -6.24 -9.67 -1.32
N LYS A 274 -6.39 -10.65 -2.23
CA LYS A 274 -6.18 -12.08 -1.93
C LYS A 274 -4.77 -12.37 -1.45
N ILE A 275 -3.78 -11.73 -2.06
CA ILE A 275 -2.37 -11.89 -1.67
C ILE A 275 -2.15 -11.30 -0.28
N VAL A 276 -2.68 -10.11 -0.01
CA VAL A 276 -2.59 -9.46 1.32
C VAL A 276 -3.31 -10.30 2.38
N ASP A 277 -4.48 -10.85 2.09
CA ASP A 277 -5.24 -11.72 3.00
C ASP A 277 -4.45 -12.99 3.35
N ASN A 278 -3.69 -13.57 2.42
CA ASN A 278 -2.83 -14.73 2.70
C ASN A 278 -1.77 -14.40 3.78
N TYR A 279 -1.23 -13.19 3.77
CA TYR A 279 -0.27 -12.72 4.79
C TYR A 279 -0.94 -12.48 6.15
N GLY A 280 -2.25 -12.27 6.21
CA GLY A 280 -2.99 -12.15 7.47
C GLY A 280 -2.85 -13.40 8.36
N SER A 281 -2.70 -14.59 7.77
CA SER A 281 -2.50 -15.83 8.53
C SER A 281 -1.19 -15.86 9.34
N LEU A 282 -0.16 -15.11 8.90
CA LEU A 282 1.13 -15.02 9.60
C LEU A 282 1.03 -14.28 10.93
N MET A 283 -0.05 -13.52 11.13
CA MET A 283 -0.26 -12.77 12.37
C MET A 283 -0.43 -13.69 13.58
N SER A 284 -0.73 -14.98 13.36
CA SER A 284 -0.79 -15.99 14.43
C SER A 284 0.57 -16.40 15.00
N ASN A 285 1.63 -16.32 14.19
CA ASN A 285 3.01 -16.64 14.58
C ASN A 285 3.93 -15.48 14.18
N LEU A 286 3.67 -14.31 14.77
CA LEU A 286 4.33 -13.05 14.47
C LEU A 286 5.83 -13.10 14.79
N ILE A 287 6.23 -13.64 15.94
CA ILE A 287 7.65 -13.75 16.32
C ILE A 287 8.45 -14.54 15.27
N ASP A 288 7.95 -15.66 14.75
CA ASP A 288 8.73 -16.46 13.78
C ASP A 288 8.82 -15.80 12.39
N ASN A 289 7.92 -14.85 12.10
CA ASN A 289 7.77 -14.21 10.80
C ASN A 289 7.91 -12.68 10.85
N ASP A 290 8.46 -12.13 11.92
CA ASP A 290 8.55 -10.69 12.19
C ASP A 290 9.21 -9.92 11.03
N VAL A 291 10.35 -10.40 10.55
CA VAL A 291 11.06 -9.80 9.41
C VAL A 291 10.24 -9.87 8.12
N LEU A 292 9.50 -10.96 7.88
CA LEU A 292 8.66 -11.10 6.68
C LEU A 292 7.49 -10.12 6.72
N VAL A 293 6.82 -10.01 7.87
CA VAL A 293 5.68 -9.10 8.04
C VAL A 293 6.12 -7.66 7.80
N LEU A 294 7.26 -7.25 8.36
CA LEU A 294 7.82 -5.91 8.16
C LEU A 294 8.22 -5.66 6.69
N GLU A 295 8.80 -6.65 6.01
CA GLU A 295 9.14 -6.55 4.59
C GLU A 295 7.90 -6.36 3.70
N VAL A 296 6.85 -7.14 3.95
CA VAL A 296 5.57 -7.05 3.22
C VAL A 296 4.95 -5.67 3.43
N ILE A 297 4.91 -5.16 4.67
CA ILE A 297 4.37 -3.82 4.97
C ILE A 297 5.17 -2.73 4.26
N GLU A 298 6.50 -2.78 4.29
CA GLU A 298 7.34 -1.78 3.61
C GLU A 298 7.05 -1.76 2.11
N ARG A 299 6.94 -2.94 1.48
CA ARG A 299 6.69 -3.07 0.05
C ARG A 299 5.27 -2.64 -0.36
N LEU A 300 4.26 -2.94 0.46
CA LEU A 300 2.89 -2.47 0.23
C LEU A 300 2.77 -0.94 0.41
N ASN A 301 3.54 -0.34 1.33
CA ASN A 301 3.60 1.12 1.47
C ASN A 301 4.33 1.81 0.32
N GLU A 302 5.36 1.19 -0.25
CA GLU A 302 5.98 1.69 -1.49
C GLU A 302 5.00 1.63 -2.67
N PHE A 303 4.19 0.58 -2.75
CA PHE A 303 3.10 0.46 -3.72
C PHE A 303 2.04 1.55 -3.54
N GLU A 304 1.57 1.79 -2.30
CA GLU A 304 0.63 2.86 -1.97
C GLU A 304 1.15 4.25 -2.39
N ARG A 305 2.41 4.56 -2.07
CA ARG A 305 3.01 5.84 -2.47
C ARG A 305 3.01 6.01 -3.99
N LYS A 306 3.25 4.93 -4.74
CA LYS A 306 3.20 4.97 -6.20
C LYS A 306 1.79 5.21 -6.73
N LEU A 307 0.77 4.60 -6.13
CA LEU A 307 -0.63 4.87 -6.48
C LEU A 307 -0.98 6.34 -6.23
N ASN A 308 -0.56 6.90 -5.10
CA ASN A 308 -0.81 8.30 -4.77
C ASN A 308 -0.16 9.28 -5.77
N VAL A 309 1.04 9.00 -6.27
CA VAL A 309 1.71 9.80 -7.32
C VAL A 309 0.87 9.86 -8.61
N ASN A 310 0.10 8.80 -8.90
CA ASN A 310 -0.78 8.71 -10.06
C ASN A 310 -2.22 9.20 -9.78
N ASN A 311 -2.46 9.97 -8.71
CA ASN A 311 -3.80 10.44 -8.27
C ASN A 311 -4.81 9.33 -7.95
N LEU A 312 -4.31 8.14 -7.61
CA LEU A 312 -5.10 6.97 -7.26
C LEU A 312 -5.05 6.74 -5.76
N VAL A 313 -6.04 7.28 -5.05
CA VAL A 313 -6.13 7.14 -3.60
C VAL A 313 -6.66 5.74 -3.25
N ILE A 314 -6.09 5.10 -2.22
CA ILE A 314 -6.52 3.79 -1.70
C ILE A 314 -8.01 3.76 -1.33
N SER A 315 -8.61 4.90 -0.99
CA SER A 315 -10.05 5.00 -0.71
C SER A 315 -10.93 4.51 -1.87
N LYS A 316 -10.42 4.52 -3.10
CA LYS A 316 -11.10 3.98 -4.29
C LYS A 316 -11.08 2.45 -4.36
N PHE A 317 -10.31 1.78 -3.49
CA PHE A 317 -10.11 0.32 -3.48
C PHE A 317 -10.49 -0.28 -2.11
N PRO A 318 -11.79 -0.46 -1.82
CA PRO A 318 -12.28 -0.81 -0.47
C PRO A 318 -11.84 -2.20 0.00
N LYS A 319 -11.83 -3.22 -0.88
CA LYS A 319 -11.42 -4.58 -0.49
C LYS A 319 -9.94 -4.62 -0.11
N TYR A 320 -9.09 -4.02 -0.94
CA TYR A 320 -7.66 -3.93 -0.66
C TYR A 320 -7.39 -3.13 0.62
N ARG A 321 -8.08 -2.00 0.80
CA ARG A 321 -7.96 -1.18 2.01
C ARG A 321 -8.28 -1.99 3.26
N GLU A 322 -9.38 -2.73 3.26
CA GLU A 322 -9.79 -3.54 4.40
C GLU A 322 -8.74 -4.63 4.71
N SER A 323 -8.28 -5.37 3.70
CA SER A 323 -7.22 -6.37 3.86
C SER A 323 -5.91 -5.77 4.39
N TYR A 324 -5.51 -4.60 3.87
CA TYR A 324 -4.29 -3.92 4.31
C TYR A 324 -4.41 -3.39 5.74
N GLU A 325 -5.55 -2.80 6.12
CA GLU A 325 -5.80 -2.34 7.49
C GLU A 325 -5.82 -3.51 8.48
N ARG A 326 -6.38 -4.68 8.12
CA ARG A 326 -6.28 -5.90 8.93
C ARG A 326 -4.83 -6.32 9.14
N LEU A 327 -4.02 -6.27 8.07
CA LEU A 327 -2.59 -6.60 8.13
C LEU A 327 -1.81 -5.60 8.99
N LEU A 328 -2.11 -4.31 8.91
CA LEU A 328 -1.52 -3.29 9.78
C LEU A 328 -1.92 -3.47 11.24
N ASN A 329 -3.19 -3.75 11.52
CA ASN A 329 -3.68 -4.00 12.88
C ASN A 329 -3.04 -5.23 13.50
N GLY A 330 -2.88 -6.33 12.73
CA GLY A 330 -2.10 -7.48 13.18
C GLY A 330 -0.62 -7.15 13.39
N GLY A 331 -0.01 -6.43 12.46
CA GLY A 331 1.39 -6.02 12.54
C GLY A 331 1.70 -5.12 13.74
N ARG A 332 0.74 -4.34 14.25
CA ARG A 332 0.92 -3.49 15.45
C ARG A 332 1.25 -4.28 16.71
N GLU A 333 0.80 -5.53 16.82
CA GLU A 333 1.07 -6.35 18.00
C GLU A 333 2.52 -6.81 18.08
N ILE A 334 3.32 -6.66 17.01
CA ILE A 334 4.76 -6.99 16.98
C ILE A 334 5.53 -6.34 18.12
N PHE A 335 5.19 -5.10 18.48
CA PHE A 335 5.90 -4.36 19.54
C PHE A 335 5.70 -5.01 20.91
N LYS A 336 4.48 -5.47 21.21
CA LYS A 336 4.15 -6.17 22.46
C LYS A 336 4.75 -7.57 22.49
N GLU A 337 4.61 -8.31 21.38
CA GLU A 337 5.10 -9.68 21.29
C GLU A 337 6.62 -9.78 21.43
N LEU A 338 7.37 -8.83 20.86
CA LEU A 338 8.83 -8.80 20.99
C LEU A 338 9.29 -8.54 22.43
N ILE A 339 8.58 -7.69 23.18
CA ILE A 339 8.86 -7.47 24.60
C ILE A 339 8.54 -8.74 25.40
N GLN A 340 7.37 -9.34 25.18
CA GLN A 340 6.99 -10.60 25.84
C GLN A 340 7.94 -11.75 25.50
N PHE A 341 8.43 -11.80 24.25
CA PHE A 341 9.44 -12.74 23.82
C PHE A 341 10.76 -12.55 24.58
N ALA A 342 11.25 -11.32 24.71
CA ALA A 342 12.45 -11.01 25.47
C ALA A 342 12.30 -11.43 26.95
N GLU A 343 11.17 -11.10 27.58
CA GLU A 343 10.87 -11.51 28.97
C GLU A 343 10.84 -13.04 29.12
N THR A 344 10.11 -13.72 28.24
CA THR A 344 9.96 -15.18 28.27
C THR A 344 11.30 -15.88 28.04
N LYS A 345 12.12 -15.36 27.13
CA LYS A 345 13.46 -15.89 26.84
C LYS A 345 14.37 -15.79 28.06
N ILE A 346 14.37 -14.65 28.75
CA ILE A 346 15.19 -14.43 29.95
C ILE A 346 14.69 -15.30 31.12
N ASN A 347 13.37 -15.38 31.33
CA ASN A 347 12.77 -16.16 32.42
C ASN A 347 12.96 -17.67 32.28
N LYS A 348 13.12 -18.19 31.05
CA LYS A 348 13.35 -19.62 30.79
C LYS A 348 14.77 -20.10 31.14
N VAL A 349 15.67 -19.19 31.50
CA VAL A 349 17.08 -19.52 31.73
C VAL A 349 17.27 -19.99 33.17
N GLU A 350 17.40 -21.30 33.36
CA GLU A 350 17.52 -21.93 34.69
C GLU A 350 18.75 -21.46 35.50
N LYS A 351 19.86 -21.14 34.83
CA LYS A 351 21.08 -20.62 35.48
C LYS A 351 21.69 -19.47 34.67
N ILE A 352 21.62 -18.28 35.26
CA ILE A 352 22.26 -17.08 34.72
C ILE A 352 23.73 -17.08 35.16
N ASN A 353 24.62 -17.37 34.20
CA ASN A 353 26.05 -17.52 34.38
C ASN A 353 26.80 -16.54 33.46
N GLU A 354 28.12 -16.42 33.62
CA GLU A 354 28.98 -15.54 32.81
C GLU A 354 28.90 -15.77 31.29
N ARG A 355 28.48 -16.97 30.86
CA ARG A 355 28.33 -17.35 29.45
C ARG A 355 26.91 -17.14 28.92
N THR A 356 25.90 -17.39 29.74
CA THR A 356 24.51 -17.34 29.29
C THR A 356 24.00 -15.91 29.14
N ILE A 357 24.44 -14.96 29.99
CA ILE A 357 24.02 -13.55 29.86
C ILE A 357 24.42 -12.97 28.50
N PRO A 358 25.70 -13.02 28.08
CA PRO A 358 26.09 -12.43 26.79
C PRO A 358 25.43 -13.11 25.60
N GLU A 359 25.20 -14.41 25.64
CA GLU A 359 24.51 -15.14 24.56
C GLU A 359 23.09 -14.61 24.35
N ILE A 360 22.32 -14.47 25.43
CA ILE A 360 20.94 -13.97 25.38
C ILE A 360 20.92 -12.49 24.95
N THR A 361 21.81 -11.68 25.52
CA THR A 361 21.92 -10.26 25.18
C THR A 361 22.26 -10.09 23.69
N VAL A 362 23.24 -10.84 23.18
CA VAL A 362 23.60 -10.81 21.75
C VAL A 362 22.43 -11.27 20.89
N GLU A 363 21.73 -12.35 21.25
CA GLU A 363 20.59 -12.85 20.49
C GLU A 363 19.48 -11.80 20.37
N LEU A 364 19.03 -11.24 21.50
CA LEU A 364 17.92 -10.28 21.55
C LEU A 364 18.27 -8.96 20.86
N ILE A 365 19.46 -8.41 21.11
CA ILE A 365 19.88 -7.12 20.54
C ILE A 365 20.24 -7.26 19.05
N SER A 366 20.77 -8.41 18.64
CA SER A 366 20.97 -8.69 17.20
C SER A 366 19.64 -8.82 16.46
N ARG A 367 18.60 -9.34 17.11
CA ARG A 367 17.25 -9.37 16.57
C ARG A 367 16.66 -7.97 16.47
N GLU A 368 16.78 -7.16 17.53
CA GLU A 368 16.37 -5.75 17.52
C GLU A 368 17.06 -4.96 16.40
N ARG A 369 18.37 -5.17 16.23
CA ARG A 369 19.13 -4.61 15.10
C ARG A 369 18.51 -4.99 13.76
N LYS A 370 18.19 -6.27 13.51
CA LYS A 370 17.55 -6.72 12.26
C LYS A 370 16.19 -6.06 12.05
N ILE A 371 15.39 -5.92 13.10
CA ILE A 371 14.08 -5.27 13.04
C ILE A 371 14.22 -3.78 12.71
N SER A 372 15.22 -3.10 13.28
CA SER A 372 15.49 -1.68 13.02
C SER A 372 15.81 -1.37 11.55
N GLU A 373 16.20 -2.36 10.75
CA GLU A 373 16.43 -2.20 9.31
C GLU A 373 15.15 -1.86 8.54
N PHE A 374 13.98 -2.20 9.09
CA PHE A 374 12.65 -1.94 8.51
C PHE A 374 12.00 -0.67 9.08
N ASN A 375 12.81 0.38 9.30
CA ASN A 375 12.39 1.64 9.90
C ASN A 375 11.10 2.23 9.26
N LYS A 376 10.95 2.15 7.93
CA LYS A 376 9.74 2.63 7.25
C LYS A 376 8.47 1.87 7.67
N ALA A 377 8.54 0.55 7.78
CA ALA A 377 7.41 -0.27 8.20
C ALA A 377 7.07 -0.02 9.67
N LEU A 378 8.09 0.07 10.53
CA LEU A 378 7.93 0.36 11.96
C LEU A 378 7.27 1.73 12.19
N ASN A 379 7.67 2.75 11.43
CA ASN A 379 7.06 4.08 11.51
C ASN A 379 5.56 4.08 11.18
N ILE A 380 5.13 3.25 10.23
CA ILE A 380 3.72 3.12 9.86
C ILE A 380 2.94 2.40 10.97
N LEU A 381 3.50 1.31 11.48
CA LEU A 381 2.86 0.50 12.50
C LEU A 381 2.69 1.28 13.81
N ILE A 382 3.71 2.01 14.23
CA ILE A 382 3.67 2.75 15.50
C ILE A 382 2.77 3.98 15.43
N LYS A 383 2.49 4.50 14.23
CA LYS A 383 1.64 5.69 14.04
C LYS A 383 0.25 5.45 14.63
N GLY A 384 -0.14 6.33 15.55
CA GLY A 384 -1.41 6.24 16.28
C GLY A 384 -1.37 5.35 17.54
N SER A 385 -0.22 4.75 17.86
CA SER A 385 -0.01 4.07 19.14
C SER A 385 0.16 5.09 20.27
N LYS A 386 -0.36 4.77 21.45
CA LYS A 386 -0.08 5.55 22.66
C LYS A 386 1.33 5.23 23.15
N LEU A 387 2.02 6.23 23.70
CA LEU A 387 3.31 6.05 24.37
C LEU A 387 3.19 4.94 25.43
N GLY A 388 4.08 3.95 25.38
CA GLY A 388 4.05 2.81 26.30
C GLY A 388 2.92 1.79 26.03
N GLY A 389 2.16 1.92 24.94
CA GLY A 389 1.10 0.96 24.57
C GLY A 389 1.61 -0.45 24.23
N TRP A 390 2.93 -0.62 24.14
CA TRP A 390 3.63 -1.89 23.99
C TRP A 390 3.94 -2.60 25.33
N LEU A 391 3.70 -1.94 26.47
CA LEU A 391 3.98 -2.47 27.82
C LEU A 391 2.69 -3.04 28.46
N ASP A 392 2.77 -4.22 29.10
CA ASP A 392 1.65 -4.77 29.90
C ASP A 392 1.71 -4.22 31.34
N ILE A 393 1.06 -3.07 31.57
CA ILE A 393 1.10 -2.31 32.85
C ILE A 393 0.16 -2.92 33.92
N LYS A 394 0.05 -4.26 33.99
CA LYS A 394 -0.71 -4.94 35.05
C LYS A 394 0.02 -4.83 36.40
N PRO A 395 -0.68 -4.98 37.55
CA PRO A 395 -0.07 -4.85 38.89
C PRO A 395 1.05 -5.87 39.19
N ASN A 396 1.10 -7.00 38.46
CA ASN A 396 2.22 -7.96 38.45
C ASN A 396 3.00 -7.95 37.12
N GLY A 397 2.72 -6.99 36.26
CA GLY A 397 3.33 -6.84 34.94
C GLY A 397 4.76 -6.31 35.00
N VAL A 398 5.39 -6.37 33.83
CA VAL A 398 6.67 -5.75 33.43
C VAL A 398 7.45 -5.07 34.57
N LYS A 399 8.22 -5.87 35.32
CA LYS A 399 8.88 -5.46 36.57
C LYS A 399 9.89 -4.31 36.40
N PHE A 400 10.33 -4.04 35.17
CA PHE A 400 11.26 -2.95 34.85
C PHE A 400 10.61 -1.57 34.75
N VAL A 401 9.28 -1.49 34.69
CA VAL A 401 8.52 -0.25 34.54
C VAL A 401 8.79 0.76 35.67
N ASN A 402 9.18 0.26 36.85
CA ASN A 402 9.48 1.08 38.02
C ASN A 402 10.90 1.69 38.02
N VAL A 403 11.74 1.38 37.02
CA VAL A 403 13.16 1.77 37.01
C VAL A 403 13.48 2.79 35.93
N TYR A 404 13.13 2.50 34.68
CA TYR A 404 13.30 3.40 33.53
C TYR A 404 12.16 3.14 32.55
N THR A 405 11.31 4.13 32.32
CA THR A 405 10.25 4.05 31.31
C THR A 405 10.20 5.31 30.49
N SER A 406 9.86 5.14 29.22
CA SER A 406 9.48 6.25 28.33
C SER A 406 8.21 6.96 28.80
N VAL A 407 7.44 6.34 29.70
CA VAL A 407 6.18 6.86 30.26
C VAL A 407 6.44 8.02 31.24
N VAL A 408 7.68 8.20 31.71
CA VAL A 408 8.07 9.41 32.43
C VAL A 408 8.38 10.49 31.37
N PRO A 409 7.56 11.54 31.23
CA PRO A 409 7.74 12.54 30.19
C PRO A 409 9.12 13.21 30.35
N ILE A 410 9.80 13.36 29.22
CA ILE A 410 10.93 14.27 29.12
C ILE A 410 10.39 15.65 29.47
N THR A 411 11.11 16.40 30.30
CA THR A 411 10.70 17.72 30.75
C THR A 411 10.07 18.56 29.62
N PRO A 412 8.92 19.23 29.87
CA PRO A 412 8.11 19.90 28.85
C PRO A 412 8.81 21.06 28.11
N GLU A 413 10.06 21.38 28.46
CA GLU A 413 10.89 22.42 27.84
C GLU A 413 11.57 21.98 26.53
N SER A 414 11.46 20.70 26.15
CA SER A 414 12.24 20.13 25.03
C SER A 414 11.64 20.34 23.63
N GLY A 415 10.39 20.80 23.52
CA GLY A 415 9.74 21.03 22.21
C GLY A 415 9.57 19.76 21.34
N ILE A 416 9.69 18.58 21.94
CA ILE A 416 9.62 17.29 21.25
C ILE A 416 8.15 16.88 21.11
N ASP A 417 7.73 16.55 19.89
CA ASP A 417 6.40 15.99 19.63
C ASP A 417 6.36 14.52 20.09
N GLU A 418 5.80 14.29 21.28
CA GLU A 418 5.62 12.96 21.89
C GLU A 418 4.69 12.04 21.08
N THR A 419 3.95 12.58 20.10
CA THR A 419 3.08 11.81 19.21
C THR A 419 3.74 11.43 17.89
N SER A 420 4.95 11.94 17.63
CA SER A 420 5.70 11.63 16.42
C SER A 420 6.11 10.16 16.38
N SER A 421 6.00 9.54 15.21
CA SER A 421 6.36 8.12 15.01
C SER A 421 7.84 7.86 15.35
N GLU A 422 8.72 8.83 15.06
CA GLU A 422 10.15 8.75 15.38
C GLU A 422 10.38 8.71 16.90
N PHE A 423 9.70 9.57 17.66
CA PHE A 423 9.82 9.58 19.12
C PHE A 423 9.25 8.31 19.76
N LEU A 424 8.14 7.79 19.23
CA LEU A 424 7.56 6.54 19.70
C LEU A 424 8.50 5.35 19.43
N LEU A 425 9.19 5.32 18.29
CA LEU A 425 10.18 4.27 17.99
C LEU A 425 11.40 4.36 18.91
N LEU A 426 11.91 5.58 19.13
CA LEU A 426 12.99 5.85 20.07
C LEU A 426 12.65 5.34 21.47
N SER A 427 11.44 5.64 21.92
CA SER A 427 10.89 5.20 23.20
C SER A 427 10.77 3.68 23.26
N TYR A 428 10.24 3.05 22.21
CA TYR A 428 10.10 1.60 22.11
C TYR A 428 11.44 0.87 22.21
N PHE A 429 12.43 1.23 21.39
CA PHE A 429 13.75 0.58 21.42
C PHE A 429 14.43 0.79 22.77
N SER A 430 14.30 1.98 23.35
CA SER A 430 14.83 2.24 24.71
C SER A 430 14.14 1.37 25.78
N ASP A 431 12.81 1.23 25.72
CA ASP A 431 12.07 0.36 26.63
C ASP A 431 12.42 -1.12 26.44
N LEU A 432 12.72 -1.56 25.21
CA LEU A 432 13.14 -2.94 24.93
C LEU A 432 14.55 -3.22 25.49
N ILE A 433 15.50 -2.30 25.36
CA ILE A 433 16.83 -2.41 25.98
C ILE A 433 16.71 -2.47 27.50
N ASP A 434 15.89 -1.60 28.09
CA ASP A 434 15.63 -1.62 29.52
C ASP A 434 14.95 -2.91 29.96
N CYS A 435 13.99 -3.43 29.19
CA CYS A 435 13.37 -4.73 29.40
C CYS A 435 14.43 -5.83 29.52
N ILE A 436 15.33 -5.92 28.54
CA ILE A 436 16.36 -6.95 28.49
C ILE A 436 17.26 -6.84 29.73
N MET A 437 17.80 -5.66 30.00
CA MET A 437 18.83 -5.49 31.02
C MET A 437 18.30 -5.55 32.45
N ILE A 438 17.10 -5.03 32.70
CA ILE A 438 16.48 -5.09 34.03
C ILE A 438 15.98 -6.50 34.33
N ASN A 439 15.45 -7.23 33.34
CA ASN A 439 15.09 -8.63 33.57
C ASN A 439 16.31 -9.51 33.81
N ILE A 440 17.44 -9.23 33.15
CA ILE A 440 18.73 -9.87 33.48
C ILE A 440 19.13 -9.52 34.93
N GLU A 441 19.05 -8.26 35.36
CA GLU A 441 19.35 -7.85 36.74
C GLU A 441 18.47 -8.60 37.75
N ILE A 442 17.16 -8.69 37.51
CA ILE A 442 16.21 -9.42 38.35
C ILE A 442 16.55 -10.91 38.38
N GLY A 443 16.86 -11.49 37.22
CA GLY A 443 17.27 -12.90 37.12
C GLY A 443 18.54 -13.19 37.91
N ILE A 444 19.55 -12.32 37.86
CA ILE A 444 20.80 -12.45 38.64
C ILE A 444 20.50 -12.41 40.15
N LYS A 445 19.56 -11.57 40.59
CA LYS A 445 19.15 -11.48 42.00
C LYS A 445 18.36 -12.71 42.45
N ASN A 446 17.44 -13.21 41.62
CA ASN A 446 16.53 -14.30 41.99
C ASN A 446 17.16 -15.69 41.91
N ASN A 447 18.06 -15.95 40.96
CA ASN A 447 18.68 -17.28 40.79
C ASN A 447 19.49 -17.77 41.99
N ASN A 448 19.76 -16.89 42.97
CA ASN A 448 20.57 -17.20 44.15
C ASN A 448 19.77 -17.22 45.46
N SER A 449 18.44 -17.16 45.44
CA SER A 449 17.64 -17.31 46.68
C SER A 449 17.67 -18.72 47.26
N ASN A 450 18.05 -19.73 46.44
CA ASN A 450 18.03 -21.15 46.84
C ASN A 450 19.42 -21.70 47.24
N ASN A 451 20.50 -20.98 46.94
CA ASN A 451 21.87 -21.31 47.39
C ASN A 451 22.30 -20.25 48.41
N SER A 452 22.82 -20.68 49.56
CA SER A 452 23.04 -19.89 50.78
C SER A 452 23.99 -18.68 50.69
N GLU A 453 24.48 -18.28 49.52
CA GLU A 453 25.29 -17.08 49.35
C GLU A 453 24.77 -16.22 48.19
N MET A 454 24.13 -15.11 48.53
CA MET A 454 23.70 -14.09 47.58
C MET A 454 24.94 -13.50 46.89
N MET A 455 24.97 -13.53 45.55
CA MET A 455 26.09 -12.98 44.78
C MET A 455 26.32 -11.51 45.15
N LYS A 456 27.56 -11.12 45.47
CA LYS A 456 27.89 -9.74 45.87
C LYS A 456 27.46 -8.73 44.81
N LYS A 457 27.02 -7.54 45.24
CA LYS A 457 26.55 -6.45 44.37
C LYS A 457 27.59 -6.03 43.33
N SER A 458 28.87 -6.00 43.72
CA SER A 458 29.98 -5.69 42.83
C SER A 458 30.07 -6.67 41.64
N THR A 459 29.92 -7.97 41.90
CA THR A 459 29.87 -9.01 40.86
C THR A 459 28.62 -8.87 39.97
N GLN A 460 27.47 -8.52 40.54
CA GLN A 460 26.24 -8.29 39.76
C GLN A 460 26.44 -7.11 38.80
N GLY A 461 26.98 -6.00 39.32
CA GLY A 461 27.30 -4.81 38.54
C GLY A 461 28.30 -5.10 37.42
N PHE A 462 29.33 -5.92 37.68
CA PHE A 462 30.32 -6.30 36.66
C PHE A 462 29.68 -6.99 35.44
N HIS A 463 28.84 -8.00 35.66
CA HIS A 463 28.15 -8.68 34.55
C HIS A 463 27.21 -7.75 33.79
N LEU A 464 26.49 -6.88 34.50
CA LEU A 464 25.57 -5.94 33.87
C LEU A 464 26.31 -4.88 33.02
N ILE A 465 27.40 -4.30 33.51
CA ILE A 465 28.21 -3.33 32.75
C ILE A 465 28.84 -3.98 31.52
N LYS A 466 29.41 -5.18 31.67
CA LYS A 466 30.01 -5.91 30.55
C LYS A 466 29.00 -6.09 29.40
N ASN A 467 27.76 -6.46 29.74
CA ASN A 467 26.70 -6.60 28.74
C ASN A 467 26.19 -5.24 28.22
N MET A 468 26.14 -4.18 29.03
CA MET A 468 25.82 -2.83 28.54
C MET A 468 26.82 -2.32 27.50
N ILE A 469 28.12 -2.53 27.71
CA ILE A 469 29.15 -2.13 26.73
C ILE A 469 29.00 -2.94 25.45
N LEU A 470 28.66 -4.23 25.56
CA LEU A 470 28.35 -5.05 24.39
C LEU A 470 27.13 -4.50 23.62
N ILE A 471 26.07 -4.09 24.31
CA ILE A 471 24.90 -3.43 23.69
C ILE A 471 25.32 -2.12 23.01
N GLU A 472 26.08 -1.27 23.68
CA GLU A 472 26.59 0.00 23.15
C GLU A 472 27.44 -0.22 21.88
N ASN A 473 28.25 -1.27 21.86
CA ASN A 473 29.05 -1.67 20.68
C ASN A 473 28.19 -2.19 19.52
N ILE A 474 27.10 -2.92 19.79
CA ILE A 474 26.18 -3.38 18.74
C ILE A 474 25.40 -2.19 18.16
N ILE A 475 24.91 -1.30 19.02
CA ILE A 475 24.14 -0.11 18.63
C ILE A 475 25.02 0.85 17.80
N SER A 476 26.22 1.17 18.27
CA SER A 476 27.14 2.08 17.56
C SER A 476 27.55 1.58 16.17
N ARG A 477 27.56 0.26 15.95
CA ARG A 477 27.81 -0.35 14.62
C ARG A 477 26.57 -0.35 13.72
N SER A 478 25.37 -0.14 14.26
CA SER A 478 24.11 -0.16 13.52
C SER A 478 23.62 1.26 13.25
N ASN A 479 23.82 1.77 12.02
CA ASN A 479 23.44 3.13 11.67
C ASN A 479 21.94 3.41 11.88
N LEU A 480 21.07 2.47 11.51
CA LEU A 480 19.61 2.64 11.60
C LEU A 480 19.11 2.60 13.05
N LEU A 481 19.61 1.67 13.87
CA LEU A 481 19.25 1.57 15.29
C LEU A 481 19.77 2.78 16.07
N PHE A 482 21.01 3.21 15.80
CA PHE A 482 21.61 4.39 16.41
C PHE A 482 20.81 5.66 16.05
N THR A 483 20.43 5.82 14.78
CA THR A 483 19.61 6.95 14.32
C THR A 483 18.22 6.93 14.97
N SER A 484 17.58 5.76 15.10
CA SER A 484 16.26 5.65 15.76
C SER A 484 16.31 5.91 17.26
N LEU A 485 17.42 5.61 17.94
CA LEU A 485 17.59 5.88 19.38
C LEU A 485 17.87 7.35 19.68
N GLY A 486 18.40 8.11 18.72
CA GLY A 486 18.68 9.54 18.86
C GLY A 486 19.54 9.90 20.08
N SER A 487 19.59 11.18 20.42
CA SER A 487 20.34 11.66 21.60
C SER A 487 19.71 11.20 22.93
N ILE A 488 18.38 11.17 22.99
CA ILE A 488 17.61 10.85 24.19
C ILE A 488 17.77 9.38 24.57
N GLY A 489 17.67 8.46 23.60
CA GLY A 489 17.87 7.03 23.85
C GLY A 489 19.31 6.74 24.29
N ILE A 490 20.30 7.42 23.72
CA ILE A 490 21.70 7.31 24.15
C ILE A 490 21.88 7.82 25.58
N GLU A 491 21.25 8.94 25.94
CA GLU A 491 21.30 9.45 27.32
C GLU A 491 20.69 8.43 28.31
N ARG A 492 19.59 7.78 27.93
CA ARG A 492 18.93 6.75 28.73
C ARG A 492 19.81 5.49 28.90
N ILE A 493 20.44 5.02 27.82
CA ILE A 493 21.44 3.94 27.88
C ILE A 493 22.59 4.33 28.83
N ASN A 494 23.06 5.57 28.78
CA ASN A 494 24.10 6.06 29.69
C ASN A 494 23.62 6.13 31.15
N LYS A 495 22.37 6.52 31.42
CA LYS A 495 21.77 6.48 32.76
C LYS A 495 21.73 5.05 33.30
N LEU A 496 21.32 4.09 32.47
CA LEU A 496 21.29 2.67 32.83
C LEU A 496 22.70 2.13 33.10
N LYS A 497 23.67 2.46 32.23
CA LYS A 497 25.09 2.12 32.41
C LYS A 497 25.64 2.67 33.74
N ASN A 498 25.35 3.93 34.05
CA ASN A 498 25.77 4.56 35.31
C ASN A 498 25.15 3.91 36.55
N ARG A 499 23.91 3.41 36.47
CA ARG A 499 23.29 2.66 37.58
C ARG A 499 24.01 1.34 37.83
N PHE A 500 24.31 0.59 36.78
CA PHE A 500 25.08 -0.66 36.94
C PHE A 500 26.53 -0.40 37.36
N LEU A 501 27.12 0.71 36.92
CA LEU A 501 28.42 1.19 37.42
C LEU A 501 28.39 1.43 38.93
N LYS A 502 27.34 2.06 39.47
CA LYS A 502 27.19 2.24 40.92
C LYS A 502 27.12 0.90 41.68
N LEU A 503 26.44 -0.11 41.12
CA LEU A 503 26.41 -1.46 41.72
C LEU A 503 27.78 -2.12 41.72
N PHE A 504 28.54 -1.97 40.63
CA PHE A 504 29.91 -2.49 40.54
C PHE A 504 30.84 -1.81 41.56
N LEU A 505 30.73 -0.49 41.69
CA LEU A 505 31.55 0.31 42.59
C LEU A 505 31.15 0.22 44.07
N ASP A 506 30.21 -0.65 44.46
CA ASP A 506 29.70 -0.74 45.84
C ASP A 506 30.82 -0.99 46.87
N ASP A 507 31.70 -1.95 46.60
CA ASP A 507 32.85 -2.27 47.46
C ASP A 507 33.80 -1.07 47.62
N TRP A 508 34.05 -0.35 46.52
CA TRP A 508 34.92 0.83 46.49
C TRP A 508 34.27 2.05 47.15
N ASN A 509 32.96 2.24 46.95
CA ASN A 509 32.16 3.25 47.62
C ASN A 509 32.18 3.03 49.14
N TYR A 510 32.07 1.78 49.60
CA TYR A 510 32.17 1.44 51.01
C TYR A 510 33.56 1.79 51.59
N ALA A 511 34.64 1.44 50.89
CA ALA A 511 36.00 1.83 51.29
C ALA A 511 36.18 3.36 51.39
N SER A 512 35.67 4.11 50.40
CA SER A 512 35.68 5.59 50.44
C SER A 512 34.78 6.16 51.54
N TYR A 513 33.65 5.51 51.81
CA TYR A 513 32.70 5.94 52.84
C TYR A 513 33.30 5.82 54.25
N ILE A 514 34.06 4.75 54.52
CA ILE A 514 34.80 4.60 55.79
C ILE A 514 35.68 5.82 56.03
N ILE A 515 36.43 6.27 55.01
CA ILE A 515 37.29 7.45 55.11
C ILE A 515 36.48 8.67 55.53
N ILE A 516 35.40 8.97 54.80
CA ILE A 516 34.59 10.17 54.99
C ILE A 516 33.89 10.15 56.36
N ARG A 517 33.26 9.02 56.71
CA ARG A 517 32.53 8.84 57.96
C ARG A 517 33.44 9.03 59.16
N ASP A 518 34.57 8.32 59.20
CA ASP A 518 35.46 8.32 60.36
C ASP A 518 36.25 9.62 60.46
N MET A 519 36.65 10.23 59.34
CA MET A 519 37.18 11.61 59.30
C MET A 519 36.23 12.63 59.93
N THR A 520 34.95 12.52 59.58
CA THR A 520 33.91 13.43 60.09
C THR A 520 33.70 13.20 61.57
N ALA A 521 33.62 11.94 62.00
CA ALA A 521 33.49 11.58 63.42
C ALA A 521 34.67 12.08 64.26
N ILE A 522 35.91 11.94 63.78
CA ILE A 522 37.10 12.47 64.48
C ILE A 522 37.03 14.01 64.56
N THR A 523 36.62 14.67 63.47
CA THR A 523 36.54 16.13 63.44
C THR A 523 35.45 16.66 64.39
N THR A 524 34.30 16.00 64.47
CA THR A 524 33.22 16.40 65.38
C THR A 524 33.56 16.10 66.84
N THR A 525 34.20 14.98 67.14
CA THR A 525 34.69 14.69 68.50
C THR A 525 35.73 15.71 68.95
N ASN A 526 36.54 16.21 68.04
CA ASN A 526 37.55 17.23 68.35
C ASN A 526 36.92 18.60 68.60
N ALA A 527 35.90 18.96 67.81
CA ALA A 527 35.15 20.19 68.02
C ALA A 527 34.40 20.21 69.37
N MET A 528 33.90 19.06 69.83
CA MET A 528 33.20 18.93 71.11
C MET A 528 34.13 18.92 72.33
N ASN A 529 35.38 18.48 72.19
CA ASN A 529 36.35 18.33 73.28
C ASN A 529 37.37 19.50 73.33
N SER A 530 36.93 20.72 73.01
CA SER A 530 37.77 21.93 72.90
C SER A 530 38.67 22.15 74.13
N ASN A 531 39.87 21.57 74.09
CA ASN A 531 40.99 21.85 74.97
C ASN A 531 42.21 22.07 74.08
N ASN A 532 42.73 23.30 74.14
CA ASN A 532 43.87 23.83 73.39
C ASN A 532 45.18 23.07 73.69
N SER A 533 45.32 21.85 73.17
CA SER A 533 46.60 21.12 73.16
C SER A 533 46.99 20.85 71.70
N SER A 534 48.21 21.22 71.35
CA SER A 534 48.79 21.17 69.99
C SER A 534 49.06 19.75 69.47
N GLY A 535 48.36 18.74 70.00
CA GLY A 535 48.52 17.34 69.61
C GLY A 535 47.24 16.53 69.80
N PHE A 536 47.14 15.41 69.08
CA PHE A 536 45.97 14.53 69.15
C PHE A 536 45.77 13.93 70.54
N SER A 537 44.53 13.92 71.04
CA SER A 537 44.19 13.19 72.26
C SER A 537 44.41 11.68 72.10
N ASN A 538 44.56 10.94 73.20
CA ASN A 538 44.72 9.48 73.14
C ASN A 538 43.53 8.79 72.43
N LYS A 539 42.32 9.35 72.57
CA LYS A 539 41.11 8.86 71.91
C LYS A 539 41.17 9.08 70.39
N GLU A 540 41.60 10.28 69.97
CA GLU A 540 41.79 10.61 68.55
C GLU A 540 42.85 9.74 67.88
N ARG A 541 43.98 9.53 68.56
CA ARG A 541 45.05 8.66 68.06
C ARG A 541 44.54 7.24 67.79
N GLU A 542 43.67 6.73 68.66
CA GLU A 542 43.08 5.41 68.49
C GLU A 542 42.05 5.38 67.36
N GLN A 543 41.19 6.41 67.24
CA GLN A 543 40.24 6.54 66.13
C GLN A 543 40.94 6.66 64.77
N ILE A 544 42.07 7.37 64.69
CA ILE A 544 42.89 7.47 63.47
C ILE A 544 43.49 6.09 63.11
N LYS A 545 43.97 5.33 64.10
CA LYS A 545 44.46 3.96 63.86
C LYS A 545 43.37 3.03 63.36
N GLU A 546 42.19 3.07 63.98
CA GLU A 546 41.01 2.29 63.55
C GLU A 546 40.58 2.67 62.13
N LEU A 547 40.56 3.97 61.79
CA LEU A 547 40.26 4.45 60.45
C LEU A 547 41.20 3.88 59.39
N PHE A 548 42.52 3.97 59.60
CA PHE A 548 43.50 3.39 58.68
C PHE A 548 43.36 1.86 58.58
N LYS A 549 43.13 1.18 59.70
CA LYS A 549 42.93 -0.28 59.73
C LYS A 549 41.69 -0.69 58.93
N ASN A 550 40.53 -0.10 59.23
CA ASN A 550 39.26 -0.39 58.59
C ASN A 550 39.31 -0.06 57.08
N PHE A 551 39.94 1.05 56.71
CA PHE A 551 40.17 1.38 55.30
C PHE A 551 41.04 0.33 54.61
N ASN A 552 42.19 -0.04 55.19
CA ASN A 552 43.10 -1.02 54.58
C ASN A 552 42.43 -2.39 54.39
N GLU A 553 41.66 -2.86 55.38
CA GLU A 553 40.91 -4.12 55.30
C GLU A 553 39.86 -4.06 54.19
N SER A 554 39.06 -2.99 54.13
CA SER A 554 38.04 -2.79 53.10
C SER A 554 38.64 -2.64 51.69
N PHE A 555 39.75 -1.90 51.56
CA PHE A 555 40.47 -1.71 50.29
C PHE A 555 41.10 -3.01 49.78
N GLU A 556 41.74 -3.80 50.65
CA GLU A 556 42.32 -5.10 50.29
C GLU A 556 41.22 -6.10 49.91
N GLU A 557 40.08 -6.10 50.60
CA GLU A 557 38.93 -6.91 50.22
C GLU A 557 38.37 -6.49 48.84
N ALA A 558 38.27 -5.19 48.57
CA ALA A 558 37.83 -4.67 47.28
C ALA A 558 38.77 -5.08 46.13
N ILE A 559 40.10 -4.98 46.33
CA ILE A 559 41.10 -5.49 45.37
C ILE A 559 40.94 -6.99 45.16
N LYS A 560 40.85 -7.77 46.25
CA LYS A 560 40.72 -9.23 46.18
C LYS A 560 39.44 -9.65 45.45
N ASN A 561 38.34 -8.89 45.60
CA ASN A 561 37.12 -9.13 44.85
C ASN A 561 37.27 -8.74 43.38
N TYR A 562 37.94 -7.62 43.08
CA TYR A 562 38.21 -7.19 41.72
C TYR A 562 39.07 -8.21 40.94
N GLU A 563 40.11 -8.76 41.58
CA GLU A 563 41.00 -9.77 40.98
C GLU A 563 40.27 -11.07 40.57
N LYS A 564 39.09 -11.35 41.13
CA LYS A 564 38.26 -12.49 40.73
C LYS A 564 37.63 -12.30 39.34
N PHE A 565 37.53 -11.07 38.85
CA PHE A 565 36.92 -10.78 37.55
C PHE A 565 37.91 -11.05 36.41
N SER A 566 37.57 -12.00 35.53
CA SER A 566 38.35 -12.24 34.30
C SER A 566 38.00 -11.22 33.21
N ILE A 567 38.66 -10.06 33.22
CA ILE A 567 38.45 -8.99 32.23
C ILE A 567 39.42 -9.19 31.05
N THR A 568 38.93 -9.72 29.93
CA THR A 568 39.74 -9.94 28.72
C THR A 568 39.85 -8.72 27.81
N ASP A 569 38.86 -7.81 27.87
CA ASP A 569 38.80 -6.61 27.03
C ASP A 569 39.56 -5.43 27.67
N ASN A 570 40.61 -4.95 27.00
CA ASN A 570 41.42 -3.82 27.47
C ASN A 570 40.61 -2.51 27.57
N SER A 571 39.61 -2.30 26.71
CA SER A 571 38.80 -1.08 26.73
C SER A 571 37.93 -1.02 27.99
N LEU A 572 37.24 -2.12 28.29
CA LEU A 572 36.45 -2.30 29.51
C LEU A 572 37.34 -2.21 30.76
N ARG A 573 38.53 -2.82 30.74
CA ARG A 573 39.49 -2.74 31.86
C ARG A 573 39.88 -1.30 32.16
N ASN A 574 40.28 -0.55 31.13
CA ASN A 574 40.67 0.84 31.26
C ASN A 574 39.52 1.72 31.75
N TYR A 575 38.30 1.48 31.24
CA TYR A 575 37.10 2.18 31.70
C TYR A 575 36.84 1.95 33.20
N LEU A 576 36.77 0.70 33.64
CA LEU A 576 36.51 0.37 35.05
C LEU A 576 37.63 0.86 35.98
N LYS A 577 38.89 0.73 35.56
CA LYS A 577 40.06 1.24 36.28
C LYS A 577 39.95 2.74 36.53
N ASN A 578 39.60 3.51 35.51
CA ASN A 578 39.47 4.96 35.62
C ASN A 578 38.32 5.36 36.56
N GLU A 579 37.19 4.66 36.51
CA GLU A 579 36.06 4.91 37.41
C GLU A 579 36.38 4.58 38.89
N ILE A 580 37.09 3.47 39.15
CA ILE A 580 37.57 3.13 40.51
C ILE A 580 38.54 4.19 41.02
N LYS A 581 39.51 4.61 40.20
CA LYS A 581 40.50 5.62 40.56
C LYS A 581 39.85 6.96 40.92
N LYS A 582 38.90 7.44 40.11
CA LYS A 582 38.17 8.69 40.35
C LYS A 582 37.49 8.71 41.73
N LEU A 583 37.00 7.54 42.17
CA LEU A 583 36.29 7.37 43.42
C LEU A 583 37.27 7.36 44.62
N ILE A 584 38.32 6.54 44.57
CA ILE A 584 39.10 6.22 45.78
C ILE A 584 40.34 7.12 45.99
N ILE A 585 40.96 7.64 44.92
CA ILE A 585 42.23 8.40 45.02
C ILE A 585 42.04 9.68 45.83
N ASN A 586 41.04 10.48 45.48
CA ASN A 586 40.81 11.78 46.14
C ASN A 586 40.44 11.61 47.62
N ALA A 587 39.69 10.55 47.96
CA ALA A 587 39.37 10.23 49.35
C ALA A 587 40.63 9.84 50.14
N TYR A 588 41.47 8.98 49.57
CA TYR A 588 42.69 8.53 50.22
C TYR A 588 43.72 9.65 50.38
N PHE A 589 43.89 10.52 49.38
CA PHE A 589 44.82 11.65 49.48
C PHE A 589 44.45 12.61 50.59
N LYS A 590 43.15 12.89 50.77
CA LYS A 590 42.66 13.67 51.91
C LYS A 590 42.94 12.97 53.25
N LEU A 591 42.81 11.65 53.32
CA LEU A 591 43.17 10.86 54.51
C LEU A 591 44.66 11.00 54.84
N TYR A 592 45.50 10.78 53.83
CA TYR A 592 46.95 10.82 53.97
C TYR A 592 47.47 12.23 54.32
N ASP A 593 46.94 13.29 53.69
CA ASP A 593 47.38 14.66 53.97
C ASP A 593 47.05 15.11 55.38
N LYS A 594 45.88 14.72 55.90
CA LYS A 594 45.43 15.18 57.22
C LYS A 594 46.04 14.38 58.37
N TYR A 595 46.23 13.07 58.21
CA TYR A 595 46.69 12.19 59.29
C TYR A 595 47.91 11.34 58.95
N GLY A 596 48.22 11.11 57.67
CA GLY A 596 49.31 10.22 57.25
C GLY A 596 50.70 10.69 57.68
N GLN A 597 50.95 12.01 57.72
CA GLN A 597 52.22 12.58 58.19
C GLN A 597 52.24 12.87 59.70
N SER A 598 51.12 12.74 60.39
CA SER A 598 50.95 13.23 61.75
C SER A 598 51.47 12.24 62.82
N ASP A 599 51.75 12.72 64.03
CA ASP A 599 52.32 11.91 65.13
C ASP A 599 51.24 11.22 65.97
N PHE A 600 50.32 10.53 65.29
CA PHE A 600 49.25 9.78 65.93
C PHE A 600 49.72 8.40 66.47
N THR A 601 50.86 7.88 66.00
CA THR A 601 51.40 6.58 66.41
C THR A 601 52.92 6.52 66.33
N LYS A 602 53.55 5.72 67.21
CA LYS A 602 55.00 5.43 67.16
C LYS A 602 55.37 4.42 66.07
N ASN A 603 54.40 3.62 65.60
CA ASN A 603 54.60 2.62 64.55
C ASN A 603 53.75 2.98 63.33
N LYS A 604 54.16 4.02 62.59
CA LYS A 604 53.45 4.51 61.39
C LYS A 604 53.31 3.44 60.29
N PRO A 605 54.34 2.63 59.96
CA PRO A 605 54.25 1.61 58.91
C PRO A 605 53.18 0.53 59.15
N LYS A 606 52.81 0.28 60.41
CA LYS A 606 51.75 -0.68 60.76
C LYS A 606 50.36 -0.22 60.32
N TYR A 607 50.10 1.09 60.28
CA TYR A 607 48.76 1.64 60.01
C TYR A 607 48.71 2.34 58.64
N VAL A 608 49.71 3.14 58.30
CA VAL A 608 49.83 3.79 56.99
C VAL A 608 50.63 2.87 56.08
N LYS A 609 49.94 1.95 55.39
CA LYS A 609 50.57 0.94 54.52
C LYS A 609 51.14 1.52 53.22
N TYR A 610 50.54 2.60 52.71
CA TYR A 610 50.85 3.18 51.41
C TYR A 610 51.08 4.69 51.55
N ASP A 611 52.04 5.24 50.82
CA ASP A 611 52.06 6.68 50.55
C ASP A 611 51.19 7.02 49.33
N LYS A 612 51.08 8.31 48.97
CA LYS A 612 50.29 8.75 47.81
C LYS A 612 50.72 8.10 46.50
N GLN A 613 52.03 8.03 46.23
CA GLN A 613 52.57 7.46 44.99
C GLN A 613 52.45 5.94 44.96
N GLN A 614 52.73 5.27 46.09
CA GLN A 614 52.56 3.84 46.27
C GLN A 614 51.11 3.42 46.10
N PHE A 615 50.17 4.20 46.64
CA PHE A 615 48.74 3.93 46.50
C PHE A 615 48.29 4.00 45.03
N GLU A 616 48.71 5.04 44.30
CA GLU A 616 48.45 5.13 42.85
C GLU A 616 49.12 3.99 42.06
N ASN A 617 50.36 3.62 42.42
CA ASN A 617 51.08 2.53 41.77
C ASN A 617 50.38 1.17 41.98
N ILE A 618 49.86 0.91 43.18
CA ILE A 618 49.08 -0.30 43.46
C ILE A 618 47.82 -0.32 42.61
N LEU A 619 47.07 0.79 42.54
CA LEU A 619 45.90 0.88 41.66
C LEU A 619 46.26 0.74 40.18
N ASN A 620 47.46 1.17 39.78
CA ASN A 620 47.95 1.00 38.41
C ASN A 620 48.31 -0.44 38.09
N GLN A 621 48.80 -1.20 39.07
CA GLN A 621 49.26 -2.58 38.89
C GLN A 621 48.15 -3.61 39.07
N LYS A 622 47.23 -3.37 40.02
CA LYS A 622 46.18 -4.31 40.44
C LYS A 622 44.88 -4.19 39.65
N LEU A 623 44.63 -3.04 39.02
CA LEU A 623 43.50 -2.78 38.11
C LEU A 623 43.98 -2.76 36.66
#